data_AF-A0A7C3WVG4-F1
#
_entry.id   AF-A0A7C3WVG4-F1
#
_cell.length_a   1.000
_cell.length_b   1.000
_cell.length_c   1.000
_cell.angle_alpha   90.00
_cell.angle_beta   90.00
_cell.angle_gamma   90.00
#
_symmetry.space_group_name_H-M   'P 1'
#
loop_
_entity.id
_entity.type
_entity.pdbx_description
1 polymer ?
#
loop_
_entity_poly.entity_id
_entity_poly.type
_entity_poly.pdbx_seq_one_letter_code
_entity_poly.pdbx_strand_id
1 'polypeptide(L)' 'MLCYKDKTFCKHYDCDLFKKCDRSLTEKVIKDAQSWWGGDNPPISVFENKPECFVCKSCIKSECQNLEKN' A
#
# COMPACT_ATOMS: atom_id res chain seq x y z
N MET A 1 4.88 -11.83 -12.03
CA MET A 1 3.74 -10.99 -12.49
C MET A 1 4.30 -9.87 -13.38
N LEU A 2 3.50 -9.28 -14.28
CA LEU A 2 3.93 -8.14 -15.13
C LEU A 2 3.62 -6.77 -14.48
N CYS A 3 3.61 -6.70 -13.15
CA CYS A 3 3.37 -5.45 -12.42
C CYS A 3 4.70 -4.72 -12.13
N TYR A 4 4.64 -3.42 -11.87
CA TYR A 4 5.80 -2.62 -11.52
C TYR A 4 6.67 -3.29 -10.43
N LYS A 5 7.94 -3.57 -10.77
CA LYS A 5 8.94 -4.23 -9.91
C LYS A 5 8.56 -5.64 -9.41
N ASP A 6 7.59 -6.30 -10.04
CA ASP A 6 7.05 -7.60 -9.59
C ASP A 6 6.77 -7.64 -8.08
N LYS A 7 6.26 -6.52 -7.54
CA LYS A 7 6.03 -6.30 -6.11
C LYS A 7 4.61 -5.80 -5.87
N THR A 8 4.03 -6.21 -4.74
CA THR A 8 2.76 -5.68 -4.23
C THR A 8 3.02 -4.51 -3.27
N PHE A 9 2.41 -3.37 -3.56
CA PHE A 9 2.49 -2.14 -2.77
C PHE A 9 1.29 -1.99 -1.83
N CYS A 10 1.41 -1.09 -0.86
CA CYS A 10 0.45 -0.85 0.20
C CYS A 10 -0.01 0.61 0.16
N LYS A 11 -1.33 0.81 0.07
CA LYS A 11 -1.99 2.14 0.01
C LYS A 11 -2.36 2.71 1.39
N HIS A 12 -2.14 1.96 2.46
CA HIS A 12 -2.59 2.30 3.82
C HIS A 12 -1.65 3.31 4.49
N TYR A 13 -1.86 4.60 4.20
CA TYR A 13 -1.09 5.75 4.72
C TYR A 13 -1.22 5.96 6.23
N ASP A 14 -2.24 5.35 6.84
CA ASP A 14 -2.52 5.29 8.28
C ASP A 14 -1.59 4.32 9.03
N CYS A 15 -0.72 3.59 8.32
CA CYS A 15 0.31 2.76 8.92
C CYS A 15 1.44 3.62 9.54
N ASP A 16 1.87 3.30 10.75
CA ASP A 16 2.97 3.97 11.44
C ASP A 16 4.31 3.79 10.71
N LEU A 17 4.45 2.61 10.07
CA LEU A 17 5.62 2.28 9.28
C LEU A 17 5.56 2.83 7.85
N PHE A 18 4.46 3.49 7.40
CA PHE A 18 4.26 3.83 5.99
C PHE A 18 5.44 4.59 5.37
N LYS A 19 5.99 5.59 6.07
CA LYS A 19 7.12 6.40 5.58
C LYS A 19 8.43 5.63 5.45
N LYS A 20 8.59 4.52 6.17
CA LYS A 20 9.80 3.69 6.18
C LYS A 20 9.60 2.32 5.50
N CYS A 21 8.38 2.01 5.06
CA CYS A 21 8.01 0.73 4.47
C CYS A 21 8.44 0.68 3.00
N ASP A 22 9.16 -0.38 2.63
CA ASP A 22 9.63 -0.62 1.26
C ASP A 22 8.48 -0.96 0.28
N ARG A 23 7.32 -1.32 0.82
CA ARG A 23 6.09 -1.62 0.09
C ARG A 23 5.12 -0.44 0.09
N SER A 24 5.47 0.72 0.64
CA SER A 24 4.56 1.87 0.62
C SER A 24 4.32 2.38 -0.81
N LEU A 25 3.04 2.53 -1.18
CA LEU A 25 2.65 3.14 -2.45
C LEU A 25 2.73 4.66 -2.31
N THR A 26 3.93 5.21 -2.49
CA THR A 26 4.15 6.66 -2.47
C THR A 26 3.92 7.28 -3.85
N GLU A 27 3.71 8.61 -3.88
CA GLU A 27 3.67 9.35 -5.15
C GLU A 27 4.92 9.12 -6.01
N LYS A 28 6.08 8.96 -5.37
CA LYS A 28 7.33 8.62 -6.07
C LYS A 28 7.21 7.27 -6.78
N VAL A 29 6.67 6.25 -6.10
CA VAL A 29 6.45 4.93 -6.70
C VAL A 29 5.51 5.02 -7.90
N ILE A 30 4.44 5.80 -7.80
CA ILE A 30 3.48 6.00 -8.90
C ILE A 30 4.17 6.66 -10.10
N LYS A 31 4.93 7.74 -9.88
CA LYS A 31 5.67 8.44 -10.95
C LYS A 31 6.74 7.56 -11.58
N ASP A 32 7.50 6.82 -10.76
CA ASP A 32 8.50 5.89 -11.27
C ASP A 32 7.86 4.77 -12.10
N ALA A 33 6.67 4.29 -11.69
CA ALA A 33 5.92 3.28 -12.44
C ALA A 33 5.36 3.82 -13.76
N GLN A 34 4.83 5.05 -13.77
CA GLN A 34 4.38 5.73 -14.99
C GLN A 34 5.53 5.93 -15.98
N SER A 35 6.69 6.37 -15.48
CA SER A 35 7.89 6.55 -16.30
C SER A 35 8.44 5.23 -16.84
N TRP A 36 8.39 4.15 -16.06
CA TRP A 36 8.82 2.82 -16.50
C TRP A 36 7.89 2.23 -17.55
N TRP A 37 6.59 2.44 -17.40
CA TRP A 37 5.56 1.92 -18.31
C TRP A 37 5.43 2.75 -19.60
N GLY A 38 5.72 4.05 -19.54
CA GLY A 38 5.54 4.97 -20.66
C GLY A 38 4.10 5.46 -20.83
N GLY A 39 3.31 5.52 -19.74
CA GLY A 39 1.93 6.00 -19.77
C GLY A 39 1.34 6.22 -18.38
N ASP A 40 0.12 6.78 -18.33
CA ASP A 40 -0.48 7.29 -17.10
C ASP A 40 -1.01 6.21 -16.14
N ASN A 41 -1.30 5.01 -16.67
CA ASN A 41 -1.92 3.91 -15.94
C ASN A 41 -1.04 2.63 -15.94
N PRO A 42 0.11 2.64 -15.26
CA PRO A 42 0.96 1.47 -15.15
C PRO A 42 0.28 0.36 -14.32
N PRO A 43 0.52 -0.92 -14.63
CA PRO A 43 0.07 -2.02 -13.79
C PRO A 43 0.84 -2.03 -12.45
N ILE A 44 0.18 -1.65 -11.37
CA ILE A 44 0.72 -1.69 -10.01
C ILE A 44 -0.13 -2.66 -9.17
N SER A 45 0.51 -3.71 -8.64
CA SER A 45 -0.14 -4.62 -7.69
C SER A 45 -0.25 -3.92 -6.34
N VAL A 46 -1.45 -3.92 -5.75
CA VAL A 46 -1.72 -3.31 -4.45
C VAL A 46 -2.46 -4.27 -3.53
N PHE A 47 -2.19 -4.19 -2.22
CA PHE A 47 -3.03 -4.87 -1.23
C PHE A 47 -4.43 -4.23 -1.20
N GLU A 48 -5.45 -5.06 -1.36
CA GLU A 48 -6.84 -4.64 -1.25
C GLU A 48 -7.17 -4.27 0.21
N ASN A 49 -6.87 -5.18 1.13
CA ASN A 49 -7.10 -5.07 2.56
C ASN A 49 -5.82 -4.70 3.33
N LYS A 50 -5.96 -4.38 4.61
CA LYS A 50 -4.82 -4.11 5.49
C LYS A 50 -4.02 -5.42 5.68
N PRO A 51 -2.72 -5.46 5.32
CA PRO A 51 -1.91 -6.65 5.52
C PRO A 51 -1.64 -6.87 7.02
N GLU A 52 -1.27 -8.09 7.41
CA GLU A 52 -0.96 -8.45 8.81
C GLU A 52 0.14 -7.58 9.44
N CYS A 53 1.06 -7.05 8.62
CA CYS A 53 2.12 -6.15 9.07
C CYS A 53 1.67 -4.70 9.30
N PHE A 54 0.38 -4.39 9.14
CA PHE A 54 -0.16 -3.05 9.34
C PHE A 54 -0.08 -2.63 10.81
N VAL A 55 0.70 -1.58 11.10
CA VAL A 55 0.80 -1.00 12.43
C VAL A 55 -0.02 0.27 12.46
N CYS A 56 -1.08 0.31 13.24
CA CYS A 56 -1.94 1.49 13.31
C CYS A 56 -1.21 2.65 14.01
N LYS A 57 -1.21 3.86 13.42
CA LYS A 57 -0.76 5.09 14.09
C LYS A 57 -1.70 5.40 15.25
N SER A 58 -1.36 4.88 16.43
CA SER A 58 -2.05 5.16 17.70
C SER A 58 -3.58 5.25 17.57
N CYS A 59 -4.24 4.14 17.20
CA CYS A 59 -5.68 4.07 17.39
C CYS A 59 -5.97 3.87 18.89
N ILE A 60 -6.78 4.78 19.44
CA ILE A 60 -7.62 4.48 20.60
C ILE A 60 -8.40 3.21 20.24
N LYS A 61 -8.35 2.20 21.11
CA LYS A 61 -8.62 0.77 20.81
C LYS A 61 -10.00 0.40 20.22
N SER A 62 -10.89 1.34 19.92
CA SER A 62 -12.30 1.06 19.61
C SER A 62 -12.62 0.70 18.15
N GLU A 63 -11.75 0.94 17.17
CA GLU A 63 -12.15 0.83 15.74
C GLU A 63 -11.49 -0.29 14.93
N CYS A 64 -10.51 -1.04 15.48
CA CYS A 64 -9.80 -2.06 14.69
C CYS A 64 -10.45 -3.46 14.67
N GLN A 65 -11.53 -3.73 15.41
CA GLN A 65 -12.06 -5.11 15.57
C GLN A 65 -13.29 -5.48 14.70
N ASN A 66 -13.81 -4.60 13.84
CA ASN A 66 -15.10 -4.86 13.17
C ASN A 66 -15.03 -5.16 11.66
N LEU A 67 -13.89 -5.59 11.12
CA LEU A 67 -13.78 -5.93 9.68
C LEU A 67 -13.50 -7.40 9.37
N GLU A 68 -13.69 -8.32 10.33
CA GLU A 68 -13.59 -9.78 10.10
C GLU A 68 -14.93 -10.53 10.30
N LYS A 69 -16.08 -9.86 10.14
CA LYS A 69 -17.38 -10.55 10.12
C LYS A 69 -18.31 -9.95 9.07
N ASN A 70 -18.26 -10.50 7.86
CA ASN A 70 -19.42 -10.80 7.02
C ASN A 70 -19.02 -11.80 5.94
#